data_AF-A0A925LYC5-F1
#
_entry.id   AF-A0A925LYC5-F1
#
_cell.length_a   1.000
_cell.length_b   1.000
_cell.length_c   1.000
_cell.angle_alpha   90.00
_cell.angle_beta   90.00
_cell.angle_gamma   90.00
#
_symmetry.space_group_name_H-M   'P 1'
#
loop_
_entity.id
_entity.type
_entity.pdbx_description
1 polymer ?
#
loop_
_entity_poly.entity_id
_entity_poly.type
_entity_poly.pdbx_seq_one_letter_code
_entity_poly.pdbx_strand_id
1 'polypeptide(L)'
;MNSIGPLKVRQKLSWKKRCVFGTVLAGIVVVACELISWAGLHLADANFSMRKLRLLQQEIAEGVRVSDGASEALHPYLGWIHNPQLARPEKYSGGDIPVNWLGFRDDSESVYHRSDDTYIVGIAGGSVAWGFSWEAQNVLREKLSAHPALKGRRIQFVRMALPGYKQPQQLMAYNFLLTLGAEFDAIVNMDGYNETVLTIRENAELNTAISYPRAWHARVVSVSDPR
;
A
#
# COMPACT_ATOMS: atom_id res chain seq x y z
N MET A 1 31.60 -72.76 -28.66
CA MET A 1 30.15 -72.81 -28.38
C MET A 1 29.94 -72.36 -26.94
N ASN A 2 29.54 -71.10 -26.71
CA ASN A 2 29.26 -70.58 -25.37
C ASN A 2 27.76 -70.71 -25.09
N SER A 3 27.40 -71.63 -24.20
CA SER A 3 26.03 -71.86 -23.73
C SER A 3 25.58 -70.70 -22.84
N ILE A 4 24.61 -69.92 -23.31
CA ILE A 4 23.91 -68.88 -22.53
C ILE A 4 23.03 -69.59 -21.49
N GLY A 5 23.35 -69.40 -20.21
CA GLY A 5 22.59 -69.97 -19.08
C GLY A 5 21.15 -69.42 -19.00
N PRO A 6 20.22 -70.17 -18.36
CA PRO A 6 18.80 -69.83 -18.38
C PRO A 6 18.51 -68.51 -17.66
N LEU A 7 17.73 -67.65 -18.32
CA LEU A 7 17.18 -66.41 -17.75
C LEU A 7 16.32 -66.74 -16.53
N LYS A 8 16.74 -66.27 -15.34
CA LYS A 8 15.97 -66.37 -14.09
C LYS A 8 14.60 -65.72 -14.28
N VAL A 9 13.53 -66.54 -14.25
CA VAL A 9 12.14 -66.07 -14.25
C VAL A 9 11.92 -65.21 -13.01
N ARG A 10 11.65 -63.90 -13.21
CA ARG A 10 11.32 -62.97 -12.13
C ARG A 10 10.04 -63.44 -11.42
N GLN A 11 10.18 -63.92 -10.18
CA GLN A 11 9.03 -64.23 -9.33
C GLN A 11 8.16 -62.97 -9.16
N LYS A 12 6.88 -63.05 -9.54
CA LYS A 12 5.92 -61.96 -9.35
C LYS A 12 5.67 -61.77 -7.85
N LEU A 13 6.04 -60.61 -7.31
CA LEU A 13 5.73 -60.20 -5.94
C LEU A 13 4.22 -60.32 -5.67
N SER A 14 3.85 -60.91 -4.52
CA SER A 14 2.46 -61.01 -4.09
C SER A 14 1.86 -59.62 -3.85
N TRP A 15 0.54 -59.49 -3.97
CA TRP A 15 -0.19 -58.24 -3.78
C TRP A 15 0.19 -57.51 -2.48
N LYS A 16 0.26 -58.26 -1.37
CA LYS A 16 0.69 -57.73 -0.05
C LYS A 16 2.09 -57.10 -0.11
N LYS A 17 3.06 -57.76 -0.77
CA LYS A 17 4.42 -57.24 -0.90
C LYS A 17 4.49 -56.00 -1.80
N ARG A 18 3.63 -55.91 -2.82
CA ARG A 18 3.53 -54.73 -3.69
C ARG A 18 2.93 -53.53 -2.96
N CYS A 19 1.88 -53.73 -2.17
CA CYS A 19 1.31 -52.67 -1.35
C CYS A 19 2.33 -52.14 -0.34
N VAL A 20 2.99 -53.04 0.41
CA VAL A 20 4.04 -52.64 1.37
C VAL A 20 5.16 -51.87 0.67
N PHE A 21 5.66 -52.37 -0.46
CA PHE A 21 6.69 -51.69 -1.23
C PHE A 21 6.23 -50.31 -1.72
N GLY A 22 5.00 -50.20 -2.22
CA GLY A 22 4.41 -48.93 -2.66
C GLY A 22 4.28 -47.92 -1.53
N THR A 23 3.82 -48.33 -0.35
CA THR A 23 3.71 -47.47 0.83
C THR A 23 5.08 -47.01 1.31
N VAL A 24 6.06 -47.91 1.37
CA VAL A 24 7.44 -47.56 1.75
C VAL A 24 8.04 -46.58 0.75
N LEU A 25 7.86 -46.82 -0.56
CA LEU A 25 8.37 -45.94 -1.60
C LEU A 25 7.72 -44.55 -1.53
N ALA A 26 6.39 -44.49 -1.35
CA ALA A 26 5.69 -43.23 -1.16
C ALA A 26 6.18 -42.47 0.08
N GLY A 27 6.42 -43.18 1.19
CA GLY A 27 7.00 -42.59 2.40
C GLY A 27 8.39 -42.02 2.17
N ILE A 28 9.26 -42.74 1.44
CA ILE A 28 10.61 -42.25 1.08
C ILE A 28 10.51 -40.99 0.22
N VAL A 29 9.60 -40.95 -0.75
CA VAL A 29 9.41 -39.77 -1.62
C VAL A 29 8.96 -38.57 -0.80
N VAL A 30 7.99 -38.73 0.11
CA VAL A 30 7.54 -37.64 0.98
C VAL A 30 8.70 -37.12 1.84
N VAL A 31 9.47 -38.02 2.48
CA VAL A 31 10.63 -37.64 3.29
C VAL A 31 11.68 -36.90 2.45
N ALA A 32 11.96 -37.37 1.22
CA ALA A 32 12.89 -36.69 0.33
C ALA A 32 12.41 -35.30 -0.06
N CYS A 33 11.12 -35.12 -0.38
CA CYS A 33 10.53 -33.83 -0.68
C CYS A 33 10.62 -32.86 0.50
N GLU A 34 10.34 -33.33 1.72
CA GLU A 34 10.46 -32.52 2.94
C GLU A 34 11.90 -32.09 3.19
N LEU A 35 12.88 -32.99 3.03
CA LEU A 35 14.30 -32.68 3.22
C LEU A 35 14.82 -31.68 2.18
N ILE A 36 14.43 -31.82 0.91
CA ILE A 36 14.80 -30.88 -0.16
C ILE A 36 14.17 -29.51 0.11
N SER A 37 12.91 -29.47 0.53
CA SER A 37 12.21 -28.23 0.86
C SER A 37 12.86 -27.53 2.06
N TRP A 38 13.20 -28.30 3.10
CA TRP A 38 13.89 -27.80 4.29
C TRP A 38 15.27 -27.23 3.95
N ALA A 39 16.07 -27.95 3.15
CA ALA A 39 17.37 -27.47 2.70
C ALA A 39 17.26 -26.20 1.84
N GLY A 40 16.28 -26.16 0.92
CA GLY A 40 16.02 -24.98 0.10
C GLY A 40 15.66 -23.74 0.93
N LEU A 41 14.83 -23.90 1.96
CA LEU A 41 14.44 -22.82 2.86
C LEU A 41 15.62 -22.27 3.65
N HIS A 42 16.51 -23.14 4.14
CA HIS A 42 17.72 -22.73 4.86
C HIS A 42 18.80 -22.10 3.97
N LEU A 43 18.84 -22.44 2.68
CA LEU A 43 19.71 -21.77 1.70
C LEU A 43 19.18 -20.39 1.28
N ALA A 44 17.86 -20.24 1.21
CA ALA A 44 17.22 -18.98 0.81
C ALA A 44 17.16 -17.93 1.94
N ASP A 45 16.98 -18.36 3.19
CA ASP A 45 17.00 -17.49 4.37
C ASP A 45 17.84 -18.15 5.48
N ALA A 46 19.05 -17.63 5.71
CA ALA A 46 19.95 -18.13 6.75
C ALA A 46 19.36 -18.03 8.18
N ASN A 47 18.31 -17.22 8.36
CA ASN A 47 17.58 -17.06 9.62
C ASN A 47 16.17 -17.71 9.58
N PHE A 48 15.96 -18.69 8.70
CA PHE A 48 14.70 -19.39 8.59
C PHE A 48 14.29 -20.04 9.92
N SER A 49 13.04 -19.81 10.33
CA SER A 49 12.45 -20.41 11.53
C SER A 49 10.99 -20.77 11.27
N MET A 50 10.61 -22.00 11.63
CA MET A 50 9.21 -22.45 11.57
C MET A 50 8.28 -21.55 12.40
N ARG A 51 8.79 -20.94 13.48
CA ARG A 51 8.03 -19.98 14.27
C ARG A 51 7.74 -18.70 13.47
N LYS A 52 8.73 -18.17 12.74
CA LYS A 52 8.58 -17.01 11.88
C LYS A 52 7.62 -17.28 10.72
N LEU A 53 7.70 -18.48 10.12
CA LEU A 53 6.77 -18.91 9.07
C LEU A 53 5.33 -19.01 9.58
N ARG A 54 5.12 -19.63 10.76
CA ARG A 54 3.79 -19.72 11.38
C ARG A 54 3.22 -18.36 11.74
N LEU A 55 4.05 -17.46 12.28
CA LEU A 55 3.64 -16.08 12.55
C LEU A 55 3.24 -15.35 11.25
N LEU A 56 4.01 -15.53 10.17
CA LEU A 56 3.68 -14.95 8.87
C LEU A 56 2.37 -15.52 8.30
N GLN A 57 2.17 -16.85 8.39
CA GLN A 57 0.94 -17.51 7.96
C GLN A 57 -0.26 -17.05 8.78
N GLN A 58 -0.08 -16.87 10.10
CA GLN A 58 -1.10 -16.37 11.00
C GLN A 58 -1.44 -14.89 10.72
N GLU A 59 -0.43 -14.03 10.50
CA GLU A 59 -0.63 -12.63 10.07
C GLU A 59 -1.41 -12.53 8.75
N ILE A 60 -1.15 -13.43 7.80
CA ILE A 60 -1.84 -13.50 6.51
C ILE A 60 -3.28 -14.01 6.70
N ALA A 61 -3.47 -15.08 7.48
CA ALA A 61 -4.77 -15.70 7.71
C ALA A 61 -5.72 -14.83 8.53
N GLU A 62 -5.20 -14.09 9.51
CA GLU A 62 -5.96 -13.15 10.34
C GLU A 62 -6.21 -11.81 9.63
N GLY A 63 -5.62 -11.57 8.45
CA GLY A 63 -5.76 -10.30 7.74
C GLY A 63 -5.22 -9.11 8.53
N VAL A 64 -4.28 -9.32 9.44
CA VAL A 64 -3.74 -8.25 10.32
C VAL A 64 -3.01 -7.17 9.50
N ARG A 65 -2.46 -7.52 8.33
CA ARG A 65 -1.95 -6.52 7.37
C ARG A 65 -3.03 -5.84 6.51
N VAL A 66 -4.26 -6.34 6.57
CA VAL A 66 -5.36 -6.05 5.64
C VAL A 66 -6.40 -5.10 6.23
N SER A 67 -6.61 -5.13 7.55
CA SER A 67 -7.57 -4.24 8.22
C SER A 67 -7.07 -3.59 9.51
N ASP A 68 -6.08 -4.17 10.21
CA ASP A 68 -5.63 -3.71 11.54
C ASP A 68 -4.12 -3.35 11.63
N GLY A 69 -3.45 -3.14 10.49
CA GLY A 69 -2.00 -2.93 10.47
C GLY A 69 -1.43 -2.17 9.28
N ALA A 70 -2.25 -1.81 8.29
CA ALA A 70 -1.79 -1.02 7.16
C ALA A 70 -1.71 0.47 7.54
N SER A 71 -0.57 1.10 7.29
CA SER A 71 -0.40 2.56 7.42
C SER A 71 -1.24 3.37 6.42
N GLU A 72 -2.04 2.68 5.61
CA GLU A 72 -2.95 3.19 4.61
C GLU A 72 -4.28 2.45 4.73
N ALA A 73 -5.39 3.13 4.42
CA ALA A 73 -6.73 2.56 4.43
C ALA A 73 -7.46 2.92 3.13
N LEU A 74 -8.37 2.05 2.68
CA LEU A 74 -9.27 2.38 1.58
C LEU A 74 -10.26 3.46 2.03
N HIS A 75 -10.42 4.50 1.21
CA HIS A 75 -11.37 5.57 1.49
C HIS A 75 -12.47 5.57 0.42
N PRO A 76 -13.75 5.48 0.80
CA PRO A 76 -14.85 5.26 -0.14
C PRO A 76 -14.96 6.35 -1.22
N TYR A 77 -14.53 7.57 -0.91
CA TYR A 77 -14.60 8.71 -1.84
C TYR A 77 -13.25 9.09 -2.47
N LEU A 78 -12.14 8.71 -1.84
CA LEU A 78 -10.80 9.19 -2.22
C LEU A 78 -9.93 8.06 -2.80
N GLY A 79 -10.43 6.83 -2.79
CA GLY A 79 -9.68 5.63 -3.13
C GLY A 79 -8.90 5.12 -1.93
N TRP A 80 -7.98 5.92 -1.40
CA TRP A 80 -7.16 5.54 -0.24
C TRP A 80 -6.63 6.77 0.51
N ILE A 81 -6.34 6.62 1.80
CA ILE A 81 -5.76 7.62 2.69
C ILE A 81 -4.73 6.97 3.62
N HIS A 82 -3.95 7.75 4.38
CA HIS A 82 -3.18 7.19 5.48
C HIS A 82 -4.10 6.85 6.65
N ASN A 83 -3.96 5.66 7.22
CA ASN A 83 -4.78 5.27 8.37
C ASN A 83 -4.46 6.17 9.58
N PRO A 84 -5.37 7.04 10.06
CA PRO A 84 -5.05 7.98 11.13
C PRO A 84 -4.69 7.32 12.47
N GLN A 85 -5.13 6.09 12.69
CA GLN A 85 -4.88 5.33 13.91
C GLN A 85 -3.53 4.59 13.88
N LEU A 86 -3.01 4.27 12.70
CA LEU A 86 -1.85 3.37 12.53
C LEU A 86 -0.67 4.01 11.79
N ALA A 87 -0.91 5.05 10.99
CA ALA A 87 0.13 5.68 10.21
C ALA A 87 1.12 6.42 11.12
N ARG A 88 2.39 6.10 10.98
CA ARG A 88 3.46 6.80 11.69
C ARG A 88 3.72 8.16 11.03
N PRO A 89 4.10 9.18 11.81
CA PRO A 89 4.55 10.46 11.27
C PRO A 89 5.68 10.27 10.25
N GLU A 90 5.71 11.11 9.21
CA GLU A 90 6.87 11.19 8.32
C GLU A 90 7.96 12.04 8.93
N LYS A 91 9.21 11.60 8.80
CA LYS A 91 10.34 12.51 9.01
C LYS A 91 10.57 13.32 7.75
N TYR A 92 10.43 14.63 7.85
CA TYR A 92 10.60 15.53 6.71
C TYR A 92 11.21 16.86 7.16
N SER A 93 12.26 17.31 6.47
CA SER A 93 12.99 18.57 6.75
C SER A 93 13.25 18.86 8.23
N GLY A 94 13.61 17.82 9.00
CA GLY A 94 14.00 17.93 10.41
C GLY A 94 12.86 17.87 11.44
N GLY A 95 11.61 17.66 11.01
CA GLY A 95 10.45 17.49 11.88
C GLY A 95 9.63 16.24 11.56
N ASP A 96 8.67 15.95 12.43
CA ASP A 96 7.68 14.89 12.24
C ASP A 96 6.39 15.48 11.65
N ILE A 97 5.97 15.02 10.48
CA ILE A 97 4.70 15.37 9.85
C ILE A 97 3.64 14.34 10.28
N PRO A 98 2.63 14.74 11.08
CA PRO A 98 1.59 13.84 11.52
C PRO A 98 0.62 13.49 10.38
N VAL A 99 -0.20 12.47 10.63
CA VAL A 99 -1.40 12.18 9.83
C VAL A 99 -2.60 12.68 10.63
N ASN A 100 -3.42 13.53 10.01
CA ASN A 100 -4.62 14.06 10.65
C ASN A 100 -5.76 13.03 10.64
N TRP A 101 -6.88 13.37 11.29
CA TRP A 101 -8.02 12.48 11.45
C TRP A 101 -8.74 12.12 10.13
N LEU A 102 -8.49 12.84 9.04
CA LEU A 102 -8.97 12.54 7.69
C LEU A 102 -7.99 11.69 6.87
N GLY A 103 -6.81 11.40 7.42
CA GLY A 103 -5.79 10.58 6.76
C GLY A 103 -4.88 11.34 5.80
N PHE A 104 -4.84 12.67 5.88
CA PHE A 104 -3.87 13.49 5.19
C PHE A 104 -2.64 13.76 6.06
N ARG A 105 -1.47 13.87 5.42
CA ARG A 105 -0.24 14.31 6.09
C ARG A 105 -0.23 15.82 6.23
N ASP A 106 -0.89 16.30 7.28
CA ASP A 106 -1.08 17.71 7.59
C ASP A 106 -1.00 17.92 9.11
N ASP A 107 -0.39 19.04 9.53
CA ASP A 107 -0.25 19.43 10.94
C ASP A 107 -1.39 20.33 11.43
N SER A 108 -2.40 20.54 10.59
CA SER A 108 -3.51 21.46 10.82
C SER A 108 -4.87 20.76 10.91
N GLU A 109 -5.89 21.49 11.38
CA GLU A 109 -7.28 21.05 11.24
C GLU A 109 -7.63 21.02 9.75
N SER A 110 -8.32 19.98 9.27
CA SER A 110 -8.69 19.95 7.85
C SER A 110 -9.94 20.77 7.52
N VAL A 111 -10.73 21.13 8.53
CA VAL A 111 -12.01 21.80 8.37
C VAL A 111 -11.94 23.16 9.05
N TYR A 112 -11.93 24.21 8.22
CA TYR A 112 -11.96 25.60 8.65
C TYR A 112 -13.15 26.31 8.02
N HIS A 113 -13.66 27.33 8.70
CA HIS A 113 -14.63 28.28 8.13
C HIS A 113 -13.94 29.60 7.85
N ARG A 114 -14.36 30.31 6.80
CA ARG A 114 -13.79 31.62 6.49
C ARG A 114 -14.07 32.60 7.62
N SER A 115 -13.10 33.48 7.81
CA SER A 115 -13.20 34.62 8.71
C SER A 115 -12.40 35.79 8.13
N ASP A 116 -12.75 37.00 8.56
CA ASP A 116 -12.08 38.21 8.08
C ASP A 116 -10.59 38.24 8.42
N ASP A 117 -10.17 37.53 9.47
CA ASP A 117 -8.80 37.48 9.98
C ASP A 117 -7.98 36.28 9.45
N THR A 118 -8.57 35.32 8.74
CA THR A 118 -7.86 34.12 8.26
C THR A 118 -8.08 33.90 6.77
N TYR A 119 -7.01 33.75 5.99
CA TYR A 119 -7.06 33.39 4.56
C TYR A 119 -6.68 31.91 4.39
N ILE A 120 -7.64 31.08 3.97
CA ILE A 120 -7.53 29.63 3.91
C ILE A 120 -7.12 29.18 2.50
N VAL A 121 -5.96 28.53 2.40
CA VAL A 121 -5.38 28.03 1.16
C VAL A 121 -5.32 26.51 1.19
N GLY A 122 -6.17 25.87 0.39
CA GLY A 122 -6.11 24.43 0.18
C GLY A 122 -5.04 24.07 -0.85
N ILE A 123 -4.24 23.04 -0.59
CA ILE A 123 -3.22 22.54 -1.51
C ILE A 123 -3.54 21.09 -1.86
N ALA A 124 -3.83 20.82 -3.13
CA ALA A 124 -4.26 19.52 -3.65
C ALA A 124 -3.27 18.99 -4.70
N GLY A 125 -3.10 17.67 -4.76
CA GLY A 125 -2.23 17.04 -5.75
C GLY A 125 -1.59 15.74 -5.30
N GLY A 126 -0.57 15.33 -6.06
CA GLY A 126 0.29 14.18 -5.76
C GLY A 126 1.50 14.53 -4.89
N SER A 127 2.56 13.72 -4.99
CA SER A 127 3.80 13.87 -4.21
C SER A 127 4.48 15.24 -4.38
N VAL A 128 4.37 15.83 -5.58
CA VAL A 128 4.92 17.17 -5.87
C VAL A 128 4.18 18.25 -5.08
N ALA A 129 2.85 18.20 -5.06
CA ALA A 129 2.03 19.14 -4.29
C ALA A 129 2.28 18.99 -2.79
N TRP A 130 2.40 17.75 -2.32
CA TRP A 130 2.71 17.45 -0.93
C TRP A 130 4.07 18.04 -0.53
N GLY A 131 5.15 17.73 -1.26
CA GLY A 131 6.48 18.29 -0.99
C GLY A 131 6.50 19.83 -1.08
N PHE A 132 5.89 20.40 -2.12
CA PHE A 132 5.74 21.85 -2.28
C PHE A 132 5.07 22.51 -1.07
N SER A 133 4.00 21.91 -0.54
CA SER A 133 3.25 22.45 0.59
C SER A 133 4.06 22.56 1.90
N TRP A 134 5.13 21.78 2.03
CA TRP A 134 6.03 21.80 3.18
C TRP A 134 7.27 22.65 2.92
N GLU A 135 7.94 22.43 1.80
CA GLU A 135 9.18 23.16 1.46
C GLU A 135 8.92 24.65 1.19
N ALA A 136 7.84 24.96 0.49
CA ALA A 136 7.53 26.33 0.12
C ALA A 136 6.67 27.05 1.18
N GLN A 137 6.30 26.41 2.30
CA GLN A 137 5.35 26.97 3.27
C GLN A 137 5.74 28.38 3.72
N ASN A 138 7.00 28.60 4.09
CA ASN A 138 7.47 29.88 4.61
C ASN A 138 7.46 30.95 3.51
N VAL A 139 7.92 30.60 2.31
CA VAL A 139 7.94 31.52 1.15
C VAL A 139 6.52 31.87 0.72
N LEU A 140 5.62 30.89 0.63
CA LEU A 140 4.21 31.11 0.31
C LEU A 140 3.54 32.03 1.33
N ARG A 141 3.76 31.75 2.62
CA ARG A 141 3.22 32.57 3.71
C ARG A 141 3.74 34.00 3.63
N GLU A 142 5.04 34.21 3.41
CA GLU A 142 5.64 35.52 3.24
C GLU A 142 5.01 36.27 2.05
N LYS A 143 4.97 35.65 0.86
CA LYS A 143 4.45 36.29 -0.36
C LYS A 143 2.96 36.60 -0.26
N LEU A 144 2.16 35.70 0.30
CA LEU A 144 0.73 35.94 0.52
C LEU A 144 0.51 37.04 1.55
N SER A 145 1.26 37.04 2.65
CA SER A 145 1.13 38.07 3.71
C SER A 145 1.58 39.46 3.23
N ALA A 146 2.49 39.53 2.25
CA ALA A 146 2.91 40.78 1.63
C ALA A 146 1.87 41.36 0.65
N HIS A 147 0.87 40.58 0.23
CA HIS A 147 -0.15 41.03 -0.70
C HIS A 147 -1.10 42.05 -0.02
N PRO A 148 -1.32 43.25 -0.58
CA PRO A 148 -2.13 44.29 0.07
C PRO A 148 -3.55 43.84 0.45
N ALA A 149 -4.19 43.02 -0.39
CA ALA A 149 -5.54 42.50 -0.12
C ALA A 149 -5.62 41.48 1.02
N LEU A 150 -4.48 40.93 1.46
CA LEU A 150 -4.41 39.93 2.54
C LEU A 150 -3.76 40.50 3.81
N LYS A 151 -3.51 41.82 3.83
CA LYS A 151 -2.82 42.48 4.94
C LYS A 151 -3.57 42.25 6.26
N GLY A 152 -2.85 41.73 7.25
CA GLY A 152 -3.40 41.43 8.57
C GLY A 152 -4.16 40.10 8.67
N ARG A 153 -4.34 39.37 7.56
CA ARG A 153 -4.93 38.02 7.60
C ARG A 153 -3.85 36.98 7.90
N ARG A 154 -4.18 36.03 8.78
CA ARG A 154 -3.39 34.83 9.04
C ARG A 154 -3.58 33.85 7.88
N ILE A 155 -2.48 33.42 7.25
CA ILE A 155 -2.54 32.40 6.20
C ILE A 155 -2.72 31.02 6.84
N GLN A 156 -3.78 30.30 6.51
CA GLN A 156 -3.99 28.92 6.95
C GLN A 156 -3.82 28.00 5.75
N PHE A 157 -2.92 27.02 5.85
CA PHE A 157 -2.80 25.98 4.82
C PHE A 157 -3.63 24.77 5.22
N VAL A 158 -4.29 24.15 4.24
CA VAL A 158 -4.97 22.86 4.39
C VAL A 158 -4.42 21.93 3.33
N ARG A 159 -3.74 20.86 3.75
CA ARG A 159 -3.05 19.95 2.82
C ARG A 159 -3.93 18.76 2.49
N MET A 160 -4.34 18.70 1.24
CA MET A 160 -5.21 17.66 0.65
C MET A 160 -4.43 16.80 -0.35
N ALA A 161 -3.09 16.87 -0.32
CA ALA A 161 -2.21 16.19 -1.25
C ALA A 161 -1.68 14.89 -0.63
N LEU A 162 -1.75 13.79 -1.39
CA LEU A 162 -1.14 12.52 -1.02
C LEU A 162 -0.24 11.98 -2.14
N PRO A 163 0.90 11.34 -1.81
CA PRO A 163 1.81 10.81 -2.80
C PRO A 163 1.14 9.87 -3.81
N GLY A 164 1.31 10.17 -5.09
CA GLY A 164 0.78 9.35 -6.17
C GLY A 164 -0.74 9.44 -6.39
N TYR A 165 -1.43 10.40 -5.77
CA TYR A 165 -2.78 10.79 -6.20
C TYR A 165 -2.81 11.18 -7.68
N LYS A 166 -3.87 10.76 -8.37
CA LYS A 166 -4.17 11.09 -9.77
C LYS A 166 -5.54 11.72 -9.89
N GLN A 167 -5.82 12.47 -10.97
CA GLN A 167 -7.19 12.87 -11.29
C GLN A 167 -8.12 11.63 -11.34
N PRO A 168 -9.32 11.70 -10.73
CA PRO A 168 -9.95 12.87 -10.12
C PRO A 168 -9.75 13.01 -8.60
N GLN A 169 -8.82 12.31 -7.96
CA GLN A 169 -8.70 12.21 -6.49
C GLN A 169 -8.55 13.58 -5.81
N GLN A 170 -7.89 14.55 -6.42
CA GLN A 170 -7.73 15.91 -5.91
C GLN A 170 -9.07 16.65 -5.82
N LEU A 171 -9.88 16.54 -6.88
CA LEU A 171 -11.23 17.12 -6.90
C LEU A 171 -12.13 16.43 -5.88
N MET A 172 -11.99 15.11 -5.73
CA MET A 172 -12.73 14.34 -4.73
C MET A 172 -12.34 14.74 -3.30
N ALA A 173 -11.05 14.98 -3.04
CA ALA A 173 -10.57 15.45 -1.73
C ALA A 173 -11.17 16.82 -1.39
N TYR A 174 -11.12 17.75 -2.35
CA TYR A 174 -11.74 19.07 -2.19
C TYR A 174 -13.24 18.97 -1.89
N ASN A 175 -13.99 18.22 -2.70
CA ASN A 175 -15.43 18.06 -2.52
C ASN A 175 -15.78 17.38 -1.19
N PHE A 176 -15.00 16.38 -0.78
CA PHE A 176 -15.17 15.73 0.50
C PHE A 176 -14.99 16.73 1.66
N LEU A 177 -13.96 17.57 1.65
CA LEU A 177 -13.78 18.60 2.67
C LEU A 177 -14.91 19.64 2.66
N LEU A 178 -15.40 20.07 1.48
CA LEU A 178 -16.58 20.94 1.39
C LEU A 178 -17.82 20.30 2.02
N THR A 179 -18.03 18.99 1.84
CA THR A 179 -19.19 18.28 2.43
C THR A 179 -19.11 18.20 3.96
N LEU A 180 -17.90 18.28 4.52
CA LEU A 180 -17.65 18.37 5.96
C LEU A 180 -17.77 19.80 6.50
N GLY A 181 -18.07 20.78 5.64
CA GLY A 181 -18.22 22.19 5.99
C GLY A 181 -16.93 23.01 5.87
N ALA A 182 -15.85 22.47 5.31
CA ALA A 182 -14.64 23.24 5.09
C ALA A 182 -14.88 24.33 4.04
N GLU A 183 -14.24 25.48 4.24
CA GLU A 183 -14.26 26.60 3.32
C GLU A 183 -12.85 27.02 2.94
N PHE A 184 -12.68 27.55 1.73
CA PHE A 184 -11.37 27.92 1.19
C PHE A 184 -11.45 29.28 0.49
N ASP A 185 -10.48 30.16 0.73
CA ASP A 185 -10.35 31.38 -0.06
C ASP A 185 -9.61 31.12 -1.39
N ALA A 186 -8.73 30.13 -1.42
CA ALA A 186 -8.02 29.69 -2.62
C ALA A 186 -7.70 28.19 -2.59
N ILE A 187 -7.62 27.58 -3.78
CA ILE A 187 -7.13 26.21 -3.99
C ILE A 187 -5.95 26.23 -4.96
N VAL A 188 -4.83 25.66 -4.55
CA VAL A 188 -3.67 25.37 -5.39
C VAL A 188 -3.71 23.89 -5.76
N ASN A 189 -4.01 23.57 -7.01
CA ASN A 189 -3.97 22.21 -7.54
C ASN A 189 -2.71 21.99 -8.37
N MET A 190 -1.86 21.04 -7.99
CA MET A 190 -0.66 20.66 -8.74
C MET A 190 -0.74 19.21 -9.18
N ASP A 191 -0.86 18.98 -10.49
CA ASP A 191 -1.13 17.67 -11.04
C ASP A 191 -0.56 17.43 -12.46
N GLY A 192 -0.69 16.21 -12.99
CA GLY A 192 -0.33 15.83 -14.36
C GLY A 192 0.82 14.83 -14.46
N TYR A 193 1.67 14.75 -13.42
CA TYR A 193 2.81 13.82 -13.42
C TYR A 193 2.34 12.37 -13.26
N ASN A 194 1.44 12.10 -12.32
CA ASN A 194 1.05 10.73 -12.01
C ASN A 194 0.16 10.11 -13.12
N GLU A 195 -0.60 10.94 -13.83
CA GLU A 195 -1.42 10.55 -14.98
C GLU A 195 -0.55 9.99 -16.11
N THR A 196 0.61 10.60 -16.35
CA THR A 196 1.50 10.25 -17.45
C THR A 196 2.45 9.11 -17.09
N VAL A 197 2.86 9.01 -15.82
CA VAL A 197 3.87 8.02 -15.37
C VAL A 197 3.24 6.81 -14.70
N LEU A 198 2.45 7.01 -13.64
CA LEU A 198 1.96 5.90 -12.80
C LEU A 198 0.84 5.13 -13.48
N THR A 199 0.02 5.79 -14.30
CA THR A 199 -1.09 5.14 -15.02
C THR A 199 -0.64 3.95 -15.87
N ILE A 200 0.47 4.11 -16.60
CA ILE A 200 0.99 3.04 -17.46
C ILE A 200 1.67 1.96 -16.62
N ARG A 201 2.62 2.37 -15.78
CA ARG A 201 3.49 1.45 -15.02
C ARG A 201 2.75 0.67 -13.93
N GLU A 202 1.83 1.31 -13.20
CA GLU A 202 1.22 0.70 -12.01
C GLU A 202 -0.18 0.13 -12.30
N ASN A 203 -0.89 0.63 -13.32
CA ASN A 203 -2.24 0.17 -13.64
C ASN A 203 -2.29 -0.62 -14.96
N ALA A 204 -1.89 -0.02 -16.09
CA ALA A 204 -2.05 -0.65 -17.40
C ALA A 204 -1.24 -1.95 -17.53
N GLU A 205 0.03 -1.96 -17.13
CA GLU A 205 0.90 -3.15 -17.16
C GLU A 205 0.38 -4.30 -16.26
N LEU A 206 -0.44 -3.96 -15.25
CA LEU A 206 -1.02 -4.89 -14.28
C LEU A 206 -2.52 -5.11 -14.50
N ASN A 207 -3.02 -4.87 -15.72
CA ASN A 207 -4.41 -5.07 -16.12
C ASN A 207 -5.44 -4.41 -15.19
N THR A 208 -5.07 -3.30 -14.58
CA THR A 208 -5.93 -2.47 -13.74
C THR A 208 -6.43 -1.28 -14.55
N ALA A 209 -7.67 -0.86 -14.32
CA ALA A 209 -8.21 0.32 -15.01
C ALA A 209 -7.30 1.55 -14.79
N ILE A 210 -6.98 2.24 -15.87
CA ILE A 210 -6.08 3.40 -15.86
C ILE A 210 -6.61 4.56 -15.00
N SER A 211 -7.93 4.67 -14.89
CA SER A 211 -8.64 5.66 -14.10
C SER A 211 -8.66 5.34 -12.60
N TYR A 212 -8.32 4.13 -12.19
CA TYR A 212 -8.29 3.78 -10.77
C TYR A 212 -7.12 4.45 -10.06
N PRO A 213 -7.20 4.62 -8.73
CA PRO A 213 -6.07 5.07 -7.94
C PRO A 213 -4.81 4.25 -8.24
N ARG A 214 -3.66 4.85 -7.93
CA ARG A 214 -2.38 4.17 -8.12
C ARG A 214 -2.32 2.85 -7.35
N ALA A 215 -1.62 1.86 -7.89
CA ALA A 215 -1.48 0.52 -7.32
C ALA A 215 -2.81 -0.11 -6.84
N TRP A 216 -3.92 0.16 -7.54
CA TRP A 216 -5.25 -0.26 -7.06
C TRP A 216 -5.37 -1.76 -6.89
N HIS A 217 -4.82 -2.56 -7.81
CA HIS A 217 -4.75 -4.02 -7.67
C HIS A 217 -4.16 -4.40 -6.31
N ALA A 218 -3.01 -3.87 -5.92
CA ALA A 218 -2.37 -4.20 -4.64
C ALA A 218 -3.19 -3.74 -3.44
N ARG A 219 -3.93 -2.64 -3.57
CA ARG A 219 -4.81 -2.09 -2.53
C ARG A 219 -6.09 -2.88 -2.32
N VAL A 220 -6.58 -3.59 -3.35
CA VAL A 220 -7.83 -4.37 -3.30
C VAL A 220 -7.64 -5.88 -3.33
N VAL A 221 -6.42 -6.37 -3.60
CA VAL A 221 -6.09 -7.82 -3.60
C VAL A 221 -6.48 -8.51 -2.28
N SER A 222 -6.58 -7.75 -1.19
CA SER A 222 -6.95 -8.26 0.13
C SER A 222 -8.41 -8.03 0.53
N VAL A 223 -9.24 -7.46 -0.36
CA VAL A 223 -10.70 -7.54 -0.21
C VAL A 223 -11.13 -8.86 -0.84
N SER A 224 -10.91 -9.96 -0.13
CA SER A 224 -11.52 -11.24 -0.52
C SER A 224 -13.03 -11.03 -0.58
N ASP A 225 -13.62 -11.20 -1.77
CA ASP A 225 -15.07 -11.29 -1.94
C ASP A 225 -15.55 -12.46 -1.07
N PRO A 226 -16.41 -12.26 -0.05
CA PRO A 226 -16.88 -13.33 0.82
C PRO A 226 -17.92 -14.23 0.13
N ARG A 227 -17.81 -14.44 -1.18
CA ARG A 227 -18.65 -15.37 -1.95
C ARG A 227 -17.98 -16.73 -2.11
#